data_AF-A0AAU3ZZC8-F1
#
_entry.id   AF-A0AAU3ZZC8-F1
#
_cell.length_a   1.000
_cell.length_b   1.000
_cell.length_c   1.000
_cell.angle_alpha   90.00
_cell.angle_beta   90.00
_cell.angle_gamma   90.00
#
_symmetry.space_group_name_H-M   'P 1'
#
loop_
_entity.id
_entity.type
_entity.pdbx_description
1 polymer ?
#
loop_
_entity_poly.entity_id
_entity_poly.type
_entity_poly.pdbx_seq_one_letter_code
_entity_poly.pdbx_strand_id
1 'polypeptide(L)'
;MAQPAKKVLYALDQRTGELEEAPEVPRAPYAFDGPHINVGIRRGRELASAASGLTDREFRVLVWYWFATEEVQGAVMLTAADVAKELGMSADTLGRTVKVLKKARLLLEAGGLGRTTFYRCTPHLAFIGTGFAHREAVKDWNPPESTVREPRDHRRNTKRGEA
;
A
#
# COMPACT_ATOMS: atom_id res chain seq x y z
N MET A 1 -18.32 12.05 38.19
CA MET A 1 -17.26 11.85 37.18
C MET A 1 -16.65 13.21 36.90
N ALA A 2 -15.33 13.38 37.04
CA ALA A 2 -14.67 14.66 36.77
C ALA A 2 -14.58 14.87 35.25
N GLN A 3 -15.02 16.02 34.76
CA GLN A 3 -14.81 16.41 33.36
C GLN A 3 -13.29 16.53 33.10
N PRO A 4 -12.76 15.97 32.01
CA PRO A 4 -11.36 16.16 31.65
C PRO A 4 -11.11 17.66 31.41
N ALA A 5 -10.05 18.19 32.01
CA ALA A 5 -9.66 19.59 31.85
C ALA A 5 -9.53 19.94 30.36
N LYS A 6 -10.33 20.91 29.89
CA LYS A 6 -10.27 21.41 28.51
C LYS A 6 -8.89 22.04 28.31
N LYS A 7 -8.04 21.42 27.49
CA LYS A 7 -6.78 22.05 27.05
C LYS A 7 -7.16 23.13 26.04
N VAL A 8 -7.18 24.38 26.49
CA VAL A 8 -7.38 25.56 25.64
C VAL A 8 -6.02 25.95 25.06
N LEU A 9 -5.93 26.08 23.74
CA LEU A 9 -4.75 26.61 23.08
C LEU A 9 -4.86 28.13 23.06
N TYR A 10 -3.79 28.83 23.38
CA TYR A 10 -3.71 30.29 23.29
C TYR A 10 -2.76 30.67 22.16
N ALA A 11 -3.15 31.65 21.35
CA ALA A 11 -2.28 32.32 20.39
C ALA A 11 -1.69 33.57 21.05
N LEU A 12 -0.38 33.80 20.90
CA LEU A 12 0.27 35.02 21.33
C LEU A 12 0.25 36.03 20.16
N ASP A 13 -0.42 37.16 20.33
CA ASP A 13 -0.25 38.29 19.41
C ASP A 13 1.15 38.86 19.62
N GLN A 14 2.05 38.66 18.64
CA GLN A 14 3.45 39.09 18.74
C GLN A 14 3.63 40.61 18.70
N ARG A 15 2.60 41.37 18.33
CA ARG A 15 2.62 42.83 18.24
C ARG A 15 2.14 43.50 19.53
N THR A 16 1.17 42.91 20.22
CA THR A 16 0.61 43.44 21.47
C THR A 16 1.09 42.70 22.72
N GLY A 17 1.57 41.46 22.55
CA GLY A 17 1.98 40.58 23.65
C GLY A 17 0.81 39.92 24.38
N GLU A 18 -0.42 40.11 23.90
CA GLU A 18 -1.62 39.56 24.52
C GLU A 18 -1.83 38.09 24.11
N LEU A 19 -2.31 37.28 25.07
CA LEU A 19 -2.70 35.89 24.84
C LEU A 19 -4.19 35.86 24.49
N GLU A 20 -4.49 35.57 23.24
CA GLU A 20 -5.86 35.35 22.78
C GLU A 20 -6.17 33.85 22.80
N GLU A 21 -7.37 33.46 23.22
CA GLU A 21 -7.80 32.06 23.06
C GLU A 21 -7.80 31.74 21.57
N ALA A 22 -6.98 30.75 21.17
CA ALA A 22 -6.91 30.35 19.79
C ALA A 22 -8.30 29.82 19.39
N PRO A 23 -8.87 30.25 18.25
CA PRO A 23 -10.13 29.70 17.79
C PRO A 23 -10.05 28.18 17.79
N GLU A 24 -11.07 27.51 18.35
CA GLU A 24 -11.10 26.05 18.47
C GLU A 24 -10.90 25.45 17.07
N VAL A 25 -9.68 24.96 16.81
CA VAL A 25 -9.35 24.35 15.52
C VAL A 25 -10.31 23.16 15.36
N PRO A 26 -11.19 23.15 14.35
CA PRO A 26 -12.11 22.05 14.16
C PRO A 26 -11.30 20.76 14.09
N ARG A 27 -11.53 19.85 15.02
CA ARG A 27 -10.92 18.52 14.94
C ARG A 27 -11.55 17.85 13.75
N ALA A 28 -10.77 17.64 12.69
CA ALA A 28 -11.22 16.83 11.59
C ALA A 28 -11.57 15.44 12.15
N PRO A 29 -12.73 14.86 11.77
CA PRO A 29 -13.07 13.49 12.14
C PRO A 29 -12.03 12.49 11.61
N TYR A 30 -11.25 12.92 10.62
CA TYR A 30 -10.17 12.18 10.01
C TYR A 30 -9.09 13.14 9.46
N ALA A 31 -7.80 12.82 9.66
CA ALA A 31 -6.69 13.73 9.36
C ALA A 31 -6.10 13.61 7.93
N PHE A 32 -6.65 12.71 7.11
CA PHE A 32 -6.19 12.50 5.75
C PHE A 32 -7.23 12.99 4.76
N ASP A 33 -6.76 13.58 3.67
CA ASP A 33 -7.57 14.11 2.58
C ASP A 33 -7.96 12.99 1.61
N GLY A 34 -8.83 12.08 2.06
CA GLY A 34 -9.39 10.99 1.25
C GLY A 34 -9.24 9.57 1.82
N PRO A 35 -9.42 8.54 0.98
CA PRO A 35 -9.24 7.14 1.36
C PRO A 35 -7.86 6.88 1.93
N HIS A 36 -7.79 6.01 2.95
CA HIS A 36 -6.54 5.65 3.59
C HIS A 36 -6.45 4.13 3.74
N ILE A 37 -5.25 3.61 3.53
CA ILE A 37 -4.95 2.19 3.75
C ILE A 37 -4.16 2.00 5.03
N ASN A 38 -4.48 0.95 5.78
CA ASN A 38 -3.64 0.44 6.83
C ASN A 38 -2.65 -0.56 6.23
N VAL A 39 -1.35 -0.32 6.44
CA VAL A 39 -0.27 -1.17 5.93
C VAL A 39 0.63 -1.65 7.08
N GLY A 40 0.94 -2.94 7.10
CA GLY A 40 1.86 -3.51 8.08
C GLY A 40 3.32 -3.14 7.78
N ILE A 41 3.92 -2.27 8.61
CA ILE A 41 5.30 -1.77 8.43
C ILE A 41 6.32 -2.92 8.24
N ARG A 42 6.26 -3.96 9.08
CA ARG A 42 7.19 -5.11 9.00
C ARG A 42 7.08 -5.82 7.66
N ARG A 43 5.85 -6.09 7.22
CA ARG A 43 5.57 -6.76 5.95
C ARG A 43 5.99 -5.91 4.76
N GLY A 44 5.72 -4.61 4.80
CA GLY A 44 6.18 -3.67 3.76
C GLY A 44 7.71 -3.70 3.62
N ARG A 45 8.42 -3.70 4.74
CA ARG A 45 9.89 -3.79 4.76
C ARG A 45 10.40 -5.14 4.27
N GLU A 46 9.77 -6.25 4.64
CA GLU A 46 10.12 -7.58 4.14
C GLU A 46 10.01 -7.64 2.62
N LEU A 47 8.89 -7.16 2.05
CA LEU A 47 8.68 -7.13 0.61
C LEU A 47 9.66 -6.20 -0.12
N ALA A 48 10.03 -5.08 0.49
CA ALA A 48 11.02 -4.14 -0.04
C ALA A 48 12.46 -4.67 0.05
N SER A 49 12.71 -5.73 0.82
CA SER A 49 14.05 -6.29 1.01
C SER A 49 14.44 -7.26 -0.10
N ALA A 50 15.74 -7.43 -0.34
CA ALA A 50 16.25 -8.43 -1.29
C ALA A 50 15.80 -9.87 -0.95
N ALA A 51 15.47 -10.14 0.32
CA ALA A 51 14.98 -11.45 0.76
C ALA A 51 13.59 -11.81 0.19
N SER A 52 12.83 -10.82 -0.29
CA SER A 52 11.54 -11.08 -0.93
C SER A 52 11.68 -11.70 -2.32
N GLY A 53 12.83 -11.53 -2.99
CA GLY A 53 13.01 -11.94 -4.38
C GLY A 53 12.16 -11.16 -5.39
N LEU A 54 11.48 -10.09 -4.95
CA LEU A 54 10.87 -9.11 -5.85
C LEU A 54 11.96 -8.27 -6.50
N THR A 55 11.77 -7.97 -7.77
CA THR A 55 12.52 -6.91 -8.46
C THR A 55 11.95 -5.54 -8.08
N ASP A 56 12.74 -4.48 -8.22
CA ASP A 56 12.29 -3.10 -7.98
C ASP A 56 11.03 -2.76 -8.80
N ARG A 57 10.94 -3.31 -10.01
CA ARG A 57 9.75 -3.15 -10.87
C ARG A 57 8.52 -3.80 -10.28
N GLU A 58 8.63 -5.03 -9.81
CA GLU A 58 7.50 -5.76 -9.22
C GLU A 58 7.07 -5.11 -7.91
N PHE A 59 8.02 -4.66 -7.09
CA PHE A 59 7.75 -3.89 -5.90
C PHE A 59 7.05 -2.56 -6.23
N ARG A 60 7.52 -1.82 -7.24
CA ARG A 60 6.88 -0.58 -7.70
C ARG A 60 5.43 -0.81 -8.14
N VAL A 61 5.16 -1.86 -8.93
CA VAL A 61 3.79 -2.20 -9.36
C VAL A 61 2.92 -2.56 -8.16
N LEU A 62 3.45 -3.35 -7.21
CA LEU A 62 2.72 -3.71 -5.98
C LEU A 62 2.35 -2.47 -5.16
N VAL A 63 3.31 -1.58 -4.93
CA VAL A 63 3.09 -0.33 -4.18
C VAL A 63 2.09 0.59 -4.90
N TRP A 64 2.15 0.67 -6.23
CA TRP A 64 1.15 1.43 -6.99
C TRP A 64 -0.27 0.87 -6.75
N TYR A 65 -0.46 -0.45 -6.79
CA TYR A 65 -1.77 -1.05 -6.48
C TYR A 65 -2.16 -0.87 -5.00
N TRP A 66 -1.22 -0.71 -4.06
CA TRP A 66 -1.55 -0.33 -2.68
C TRP A 66 -2.26 1.02 -2.67
N PHE A 67 -1.67 2.01 -3.33
CA PHE A 67 -2.19 3.38 -3.34
C PHE A 67 -3.37 3.61 -4.28
N ALA A 68 -3.55 2.77 -5.30
CA ALA A 68 -4.69 2.84 -6.21
C ALA A 68 -5.96 2.17 -5.65
N THR A 69 -5.87 1.46 -4.53
CA THR A 69 -7.04 0.86 -3.88
C THR A 69 -7.75 1.92 -3.04
N GLU A 70 -8.88 2.46 -3.53
CA GLU A 70 -9.65 3.51 -2.85
C GLU A 70 -10.88 2.99 -2.08
N GLU A 71 -11.22 1.72 -2.27
CA GLU A 71 -12.36 1.06 -1.63
C GLU A 71 -11.93 -0.12 -0.75
N VAL A 72 -12.76 -0.47 0.25
CA VAL A 72 -12.48 -1.51 1.27
C VAL A 72 -12.09 -2.86 0.66
N GLN A 73 -12.74 -3.28 -0.42
CA GLN A 73 -12.44 -4.50 -1.18
C GLN A 73 -12.66 -4.32 -2.69
N GLY A 74 -12.72 -3.07 -3.16
CA GLY A 74 -13.01 -2.76 -4.56
C GLY A 74 -11.85 -3.09 -5.48
N ALA A 75 -12.17 -3.27 -6.76
CA ALA A 75 -11.19 -3.42 -7.82
C ALA A 75 -10.61 -2.05 -8.17
N VAL A 76 -9.32 -2.02 -8.56
CA VAL A 76 -8.79 -0.85 -9.26
C VAL A 76 -9.37 -0.88 -10.68
N MET A 77 -10.31 0.03 -10.96
CA MET A 77 -11.06 0.10 -12.23
C MET A 77 -10.25 0.75 -13.36
N LEU A 78 -9.00 0.31 -13.53
CA LEU A 78 -8.10 0.74 -14.60
C LEU A 78 -7.67 -0.47 -15.43
N THR A 79 -7.62 -0.31 -16.75
CA THR A 79 -7.15 -1.39 -17.62
C THR A 79 -5.64 -1.57 -17.44
N ALA A 80 -5.13 -2.75 -17.80
CA ALA A 80 -3.69 -2.98 -17.79
C ALA A 80 -2.92 -1.97 -18.69
N ALA A 81 -3.56 -1.46 -19.76
CA ALA A 81 -2.95 -0.45 -20.61
C ALA A 81 -2.82 0.91 -19.89
N ASP A 82 -3.85 1.31 -19.15
CA ASP A 82 -3.86 2.58 -18.39
C ASP A 82 -2.82 2.55 -17.27
N VAL A 83 -2.80 1.46 -16.49
CA VAL A 83 -1.81 1.28 -15.42
C VAL A 83 -0.38 1.25 -15.98
N ALA A 84 -0.17 0.57 -17.12
CA ALA A 84 1.15 0.51 -17.75
C ALA A 84 1.61 1.90 -18.22
N LYS A 85 0.68 2.69 -18.76
CA LYS A 85 0.91 4.09 -19.17
C LYS A 85 1.31 4.95 -17.97
N GLU A 86 0.58 4.88 -16.86
CA GLU A 86 0.93 5.63 -15.64
C GLU A 86 2.30 5.26 -15.08
N LEU A 87 2.65 3.97 -15.12
CA LEU A 87 3.92 3.48 -14.62
C LEU A 87 5.09 3.67 -15.60
N GLY A 88 4.82 4.16 -16.81
CA GLY A 88 5.83 4.37 -17.85
C GLY A 88 6.46 3.05 -18.32
N MET A 89 5.66 1.99 -18.47
CA MET A 89 6.12 0.67 -18.93
C MET A 89 5.19 0.08 -20.01
N SER A 90 5.62 -0.99 -20.68
CA SER A 90 4.77 -1.68 -21.66
C SER A 90 3.70 -2.54 -20.98
N ALA A 91 2.54 -2.70 -21.63
CA ALA A 91 1.45 -3.55 -21.14
C ALA A 91 1.89 -5.02 -20.95
N ASP A 92 2.76 -5.54 -21.82
CA ASP A 92 3.35 -6.88 -21.66
C ASP A 92 4.22 -6.98 -20.39
N THR A 93 5.03 -5.96 -20.12
CA THR A 93 5.85 -5.91 -18.90
C THR A 93 4.97 -5.87 -17.65
N LEU A 94 3.89 -5.09 -17.67
CA LEU A 94 2.91 -5.06 -16.59
C LEU A 94 2.24 -6.42 -16.43
N GLY A 95 1.78 -7.04 -17.52
CA GLY A 95 1.12 -8.35 -17.48
C GLY A 95 2.01 -9.44 -16.88
N ARG A 96 3.30 -9.48 -17.26
CA ARG A 96 4.28 -10.39 -16.65
C ARG A 96 4.47 -10.11 -15.15
N THR A 97 4.51 -8.85 -14.77
CA THR A 97 4.65 -8.42 -13.36
C THR A 97 3.42 -8.83 -12.53
N VAL A 98 2.21 -8.53 -13.03
CA VAL A 98 0.95 -8.90 -12.37
C VAL A 98 0.84 -10.42 -12.21
N LYS A 99 1.28 -11.21 -13.19
CA LYS A 99 1.31 -12.67 -13.09
C LYS A 99 2.17 -13.16 -11.93
N VAL A 100 3.33 -12.53 -11.70
CA VAL A 100 4.23 -12.83 -10.58
C VAL A 100 3.57 -12.48 -9.25
N LEU A 101 3.03 -11.26 -9.14
CA LEU A 101 2.39 -10.77 -7.92
C LEU A 101 1.14 -11.58 -7.55
N LYS A 102 0.34 -11.98 -8.54
CA LYS A 102 -0.81 -12.87 -8.37
C LYS A 102 -0.38 -14.25 -7.88
N LYS A 103 0.67 -14.83 -8.47
CA LYS A 103 1.19 -16.14 -8.04
C LYS A 103 1.62 -16.11 -6.56
N ALA A 104 2.24 -15.02 -6.13
CA ALA A 104 2.63 -14.81 -4.73
C ALA A 104 1.46 -14.38 -3.80
N ARG A 105 0.23 -14.28 -4.33
CA ARG A 105 -0.98 -13.81 -3.63
C ARG A 105 -0.85 -12.38 -3.05
N LEU A 106 -0.02 -11.56 -3.68
CA LEU A 106 0.15 -10.14 -3.35
C LEU A 106 -0.93 -9.27 -4.03
N LEU A 107 -1.35 -9.68 -5.23
CA LEU A 107 -2.53 -9.14 -5.94
C LEU A 107 -3.60 -10.21 -6.09
N LEU A 108 -4.86 -9.77 -6.06
CA LEU A 108 -6.06 -10.57 -6.24
C LEU A 108 -6.81 -10.09 -7.47
N GLU A 109 -7.44 -11.02 -8.20
CA GLU A 109 -8.44 -10.66 -9.21
C GLU A 109 -9.71 -10.19 -8.51
N ALA A 110 -10.19 -9.02 -8.89
CA ALA A 110 -11.30 -8.32 -8.23
C ALA A 110 -12.44 -8.03 -9.20
N GLY A 111 -12.67 -8.93 -10.15
CA GLY A 111 -13.69 -8.80 -11.18
C GLY A 111 -13.11 -8.54 -12.56
N GLY A 112 -14.00 -8.24 -13.51
CA GLY A 112 -13.62 -7.99 -14.89
C GLY A 112 -14.78 -7.49 -15.73
N LEU A 113 -14.44 -6.86 -16.85
CA LEU A 113 -15.38 -6.39 -17.87
C LEU A 113 -14.97 -6.99 -19.22
N GLY A 114 -15.78 -7.92 -19.73
CA GLY A 114 -15.46 -8.67 -20.94
C GLY A 114 -14.16 -9.47 -20.79
N ARG A 115 -13.13 -9.11 -21.57
CA ARG A 115 -11.80 -9.75 -21.53
C ARG A 115 -10.82 -9.05 -20.58
N THR A 116 -11.22 -7.95 -19.96
CA THR A 116 -10.40 -7.17 -19.04
C THR A 116 -10.58 -7.68 -17.63
N THR A 117 -9.49 -8.05 -16.96
CA THR A 117 -9.48 -8.41 -15.53
C THR A 117 -8.98 -7.22 -14.73
N PHE A 118 -9.67 -6.92 -13.64
CA PHE A 118 -9.27 -5.89 -12.68
C PHE A 118 -8.64 -6.54 -11.45
N TYR A 119 -7.73 -5.81 -10.82
CA TYR A 119 -6.96 -6.32 -9.70
C TYR A 119 -7.07 -5.40 -8.50
N ARG A 120 -6.79 -5.95 -7.32
CA ARG A 120 -6.59 -5.20 -6.08
C ARG A 120 -5.52 -5.85 -5.24
N CYS A 121 -5.05 -5.15 -4.22
CA CYS A 121 -4.14 -5.76 -3.26
C CYS A 121 -4.84 -6.70 -2.30
N THR A 122 -4.10 -7.72 -1.86
CA THR A 122 -4.60 -8.62 -0.81
C THR A 122 -4.83 -7.85 0.49
N PRO A 123 -5.94 -8.11 1.22
CA PRO A 123 -6.18 -7.46 2.51
C PRO A 123 -5.08 -7.77 3.53
N HIS A 124 -4.31 -8.85 3.35
CA HIS A 124 -3.13 -9.16 4.19
C HIS A 124 -2.01 -8.11 4.11
N LEU A 125 -1.99 -7.26 3.08
CA LEU A 125 -0.97 -6.23 2.89
C LEU A 125 -1.48 -4.82 3.16
N ALA A 126 -2.61 -4.47 2.54
CA ALA A 126 -3.20 -3.15 2.59
C ALA A 126 -4.72 -3.28 2.72
N PHE A 127 -5.32 -2.55 3.65
CA PHE A 127 -6.76 -2.59 3.88
C PHE A 127 -7.31 -1.24 4.32
N ILE A 128 -8.42 -0.83 3.71
CA ILE A 128 -9.19 0.36 4.13
C ILE A 128 -10.27 -0.09 5.11
N GLY A 129 -10.31 0.50 6.30
CA GLY A 129 -11.34 0.22 7.30
C GLY A 129 -10.79 -0.16 8.67
N THR A 130 -11.69 -0.62 9.54
CA THR A 130 -11.35 -0.93 10.93
C THR A 130 -10.59 -2.25 11.05
N GLY A 131 -9.87 -2.44 12.16
CA GLY A 131 -9.19 -3.72 12.44
C GLY A 131 -10.14 -4.92 12.54
N PHE A 132 -11.40 -4.72 12.94
CA PHE A 132 -12.41 -5.79 12.93
C PHE A 132 -12.82 -6.18 11.51
N ALA A 133 -13.12 -5.19 10.66
CA ALA A 133 -13.42 -5.43 9.25
C ALA A 133 -12.23 -6.08 8.53
N HIS A 134 -11.01 -5.68 8.88
CA HIS A 134 -9.79 -6.29 8.36
C HIS A 134 -9.68 -7.77 8.72
N ARG A 135 -9.95 -8.14 9.98
CA ARG A 135 -9.95 -9.54 10.43
C ARG A 135 -10.97 -10.39 9.68
N GLU A 136 -12.16 -9.87 9.42
CA GLU A 136 -13.15 -10.58 8.60
C GLU A 136 -12.66 -10.72 7.16
N ALA A 137 -12.16 -9.64 6.57
CA ALA A 137 -11.72 -9.62 5.18
C ALA A 137 -10.57 -10.57 4.88
N VAL A 138 -9.68 -10.88 5.83
CA VAL A 138 -8.56 -11.82 5.60
C VAL A 138 -8.94 -13.29 5.72
N LYS A 139 -10.09 -13.64 6.30
CA LYS A 139 -10.50 -15.04 6.51
C LYS A 139 -10.68 -15.82 5.20
N ASP A 140 -11.15 -15.11 4.18
CA ASP A 140 -11.43 -15.71 2.88
C ASP A 140 -10.19 -15.86 2.00
N TRP A 141 -9.02 -15.40 2.46
CA TRP A 141 -7.81 -15.35 1.65
C TRP A 141 -6.63 -16.04 2.31
N ASN A 142 -5.97 -16.90 1.53
CA ASN A 142 -4.69 -17.44 1.91
C ASN A 142 -3.63 -16.32 2.05
N PRO A 143 -2.74 -16.38 3.06
CA PRO A 143 -1.74 -15.36 3.27
C PRO A 143 -0.74 -15.26 2.11
N PRO A 144 -0.22 -14.07 1.79
CA PRO A 144 0.77 -13.87 0.75
C PRO A 144 2.09 -14.57 1.04
N GLU A 145 2.80 -14.94 -0.02
CA GLU A 145 4.18 -15.39 0.08
C GLU A 145 5.10 -14.20 0.31
N SER A 146 5.92 -14.25 1.36
CA SER A 146 6.94 -13.22 1.65
C SER A 146 8.19 -13.38 0.79
N THR A 147 8.40 -14.55 0.18
CA THR A 147 9.56 -14.88 -0.65
C THR A 147 9.05 -15.35 -2.01
N VAL A 148 9.00 -14.43 -2.97
CA VAL A 148 8.50 -14.65 -4.34
C VAL A 148 9.50 -15.44 -5.18
N ARG A 149 10.80 -15.28 -4.91
CA ARG A 149 11.89 -16.02 -5.54
C ARG A 149 13.03 -16.21 -4.55
N GLU A 150 13.85 -17.25 -4.75
CA GLU A 150 15.13 -17.34 -4.04
C GLU A 150 15.98 -16.11 -4.36
N PRO A 151 16.57 -15.45 -3.35
CA PRO A 151 17.47 -14.34 -3.56
C PRO A 151 18.63 -14.76 -4.46
N ARG A 152 18.86 -14.02 -5.54
CA ARG A 152 20.04 -14.26 -6.38
C ARG A 152 21.29 -13.85 -5.62
N ASP A 153 22.15 -14.80 -5.29
CA ASP A 153 23.47 -14.51 -4.73
C ASP A 153 24.39 -13.98 -5.83
N HIS A 154 24.41 -12.65 -5.99
CA HIS A 154 25.28 -11.97 -6.92
C HIS A 154 26.78 -12.12 -6.58
N ARG A 155 27.14 -12.56 -5.35
CA ARG A 155 28.54 -12.78 -4.96
C ARG A 155 29.14 -14.07 -5.51
N ARG A 156 28.31 -15.00 -6.00
CA ARG A 156 28.81 -16.28 -6.52
C ARG A 156 29.42 -16.19 -7.93
N ASN A 157 29.10 -15.14 -8.68
CA ASN A 157 29.55 -14.99 -10.07
C ASN A 157 30.91 -14.30 -10.24
N THR A 158 31.44 -13.61 -9.23
CA THR A 158 32.76 -12.95 -9.32
C THR A 158 33.94 -13.89 -9.13
N LYS A 159 33.73 -15.15 -8.71
CA LYS A 159 34.80 -16.14 -8.50
C LYS A 159 35.08 -17.09 -9.67
N ARG A 160 34.43 -16.91 -10.84
CA ARG A 160 34.63 -17.79 -12.02
C ARG A 160 35.51 -17.19 -13.13
N GLY A 161 36.14 -16.03 -12.90
CA GLY A 161 36.97 -15.34 -13.89
C GLY A 161 38.49 -15.39 -13.65
N GLU A 162 38.96 -16.05 -12.60
CA GLU A 162 40.39 -16.19 -12.28
C GLU A 162 40.72 -17.68 -12.14
N ALA A 163 40.99 -18.35 -13.26
CA ALA A 163 41.71 -19.63 -13.33
C ALA A 163 42.28 -19.80 -14.74
#